data_AF-A0A377JI03-F1
#
_entry.id   AF-A0A377JI03-F1
#
_cell.length_a   1.000
_cell.length_b   1.000
_cell.length_c   1.000
_cell.angle_alpha   90.00
_cell.angle_beta   90.00
_cell.angle_gamma   90.00
#
_symmetry.space_group_name_H-M   'P 1'
#
loop_
_entity.id
_entity.type
_entity.pdbx_description
1 polymer ?
#
loop_
_entity_poly.entity_id
_entity_poly.type
_entity_poly.pdbx_seq_one_letter_code
_entity_poly.pdbx_strand_id
1 'polypeptide(L)'
;MRKRCLWALIILLLLIVVSVGLVRVFATPKHVAQLTNHFLSPHYHIELADDWQWETTGLTLPELKVKTDQCTLVNLNNTQVTWWNTHSLDVEKASLNYDCLTHLPSDNAEKTPPNLTALWAALPISDVKVKHFQLTNTEALKQAALQPFLSADWALDANYNGNQLALEAQANNDGLELHHQSTVTPQDGIFQWTGSSEIKQAGDKTYDLQFSANFEPDLSQLPQQGNVLFNWNNPELAVTKGEAKVSWQGTDGQLNVQDLTANSPLLDVPFIFTKDGVDISWGSFIGLSIAINQLKAFLGYLFTVLQKAYCH
;
A
#
# COMPACT_ATOMS: atom_id res chain seq x y z
N MET A 1 -32.65 56.87 -3.19
CA MET A 1 -32.41 55.41 -3.37
C MET A 1 -31.03 55.09 -3.96
N ARG A 2 -30.58 55.73 -5.05
CA ARG A 2 -29.29 55.48 -5.73
C ARG A 2 -28.03 55.55 -4.85
N LYS A 3 -27.95 56.46 -3.87
CA LYS A 3 -26.80 56.54 -2.93
C LYS A 3 -26.71 55.37 -1.96
N ARG A 4 -27.84 54.81 -1.50
CA ARG A 4 -27.88 53.67 -0.57
C ARG A 4 -27.49 52.36 -1.26
N CYS A 5 -27.89 52.15 -2.52
CA CYS A 5 -27.39 51.04 -3.34
C CYS A 5 -25.88 51.13 -3.58
N LEU A 6 -25.34 52.33 -3.82
CA LEU A 6 -23.91 52.51 -4.06
C LEU A 6 -23.07 52.14 -2.83
N TRP A 7 -23.50 52.53 -1.63
CA TRP A 7 -22.85 52.14 -0.37
C TRP A 7 -22.94 50.64 -0.09
N ALA A 8 -24.09 50.01 -0.35
CA ALA A 8 -24.24 48.56 -0.22
C ALA A 8 -23.28 47.79 -1.15
N LEU A 9 -23.11 48.28 -2.38
CA LEU A 9 -22.22 47.66 -3.37
C LEU A 9 -20.75 47.82 -2.97
N ILE A 10 -20.36 49.00 -2.44
CA ILE A 10 -19.00 49.24 -1.93
C ILE A 10 -18.70 48.32 -0.72
N ILE A 11 -19.65 48.18 0.22
CA ILE A 11 -19.48 47.31 1.39
C ILE A 11 -19.36 45.85 0.97
N LEU A 12 -20.18 45.39 0.01
CA LEU A 12 -20.08 44.04 -0.55
C LEU A 12 -18.70 43.80 -1.18
N LEU A 13 -18.20 44.75 -1.97
CA LEU A 13 -16.90 44.66 -2.64
C LEU A 13 -15.76 44.63 -1.61
N LEU A 14 -15.85 45.45 -0.55
CA LEU A 14 -14.91 45.45 0.57
C LEU A 14 -14.93 44.11 1.31
N LEU A 15 -16.11 43.54 1.57
CA LEU A 15 -16.24 42.22 2.19
C LEU A 15 -15.63 41.12 1.32
N ILE A 16 -15.85 41.16 0.00
CA ILE A 16 -15.23 40.21 -0.93
C ILE A 16 -13.71 40.36 -0.88
N VAL A 17 -13.17 41.57 -0.99
CA VAL A 17 -11.71 41.81 -0.95
C VAL A 17 -11.11 41.37 0.38
N VAL A 18 -11.77 41.66 1.51
CA VAL A 18 -11.34 41.23 2.84
C VAL A 18 -11.41 39.70 2.96
N SER A 19 -12.47 39.06 2.47
CA SER A 19 -12.58 37.60 2.48
C SER A 19 -11.50 36.92 1.61
N VAL A 20 -11.23 37.44 0.41
CA VAL A 20 -10.20 36.89 -0.49
C VAL A 20 -8.80 37.13 0.09
N GLY A 21 -8.57 38.30 0.70
CA GLY A 21 -7.33 38.61 1.40
C GLY A 21 -7.10 37.73 2.62
N LEU A 22 -8.14 37.48 3.43
CA LEU A 22 -8.08 36.60 4.59
C LEU A 22 -7.81 35.15 4.18
N VAL A 23 -8.48 34.64 3.14
CA VAL A 23 -8.23 33.28 2.63
C VAL A 23 -6.77 33.13 2.22
N ARG A 24 -6.17 34.12 1.53
CA ARG A 24 -4.74 34.09 1.15
C ARG A 24 -3.77 34.16 2.34
N VAL A 25 -4.15 34.77 3.45
CA VAL A 25 -3.31 34.87 4.66
C VAL A 25 -3.41 33.62 5.53
N PHE A 26 -4.59 33.01 5.65
CA PHE A 26 -4.79 31.75 6.37
C PHE A 26 -4.29 30.54 5.56
N ALA A 27 -4.33 30.63 4.24
CA ALA A 27 -3.64 29.73 3.32
C ALA A 27 -2.14 30.06 3.28
N THR A 28 -1.40 29.73 4.33
CA THR A 28 0.06 29.64 4.25
C THR A 28 0.50 28.22 4.59
N PRO A 29 1.63 27.72 4.05
CA PRO A 29 2.11 26.36 4.28
C PRO A 29 2.20 26.04 5.78
N LYS A 30 2.64 27.01 6.59
CA LYS A 30 2.79 26.84 8.05
C LYS A 30 1.46 26.65 8.77
N HIS A 31 0.42 27.41 8.42
CA HIS A 31 -0.89 27.26 9.05
C HIS A 31 -1.58 25.98 8.60
N VAL A 32 -1.42 25.58 7.33
CA VAL A 32 -1.91 24.29 6.84
C VAL A 32 -1.20 23.15 7.54
N ALA A 33 0.14 23.17 7.61
CA ALA A 33 0.90 22.16 8.35
C ALA A 33 0.49 22.10 9.82
N GLN A 34 0.32 23.24 10.50
CA GLN A 34 -0.16 23.28 11.89
C GLN A 34 -1.55 22.65 12.05
N LEU A 35 -2.48 22.97 11.14
CA LEU A 35 -3.83 22.42 11.17
C LEU A 35 -3.80 20.90 10.91
N THR A 36 -3.06 20.44 9.90
CA THR A 36 -2.94 19.03 9.59
C THR A 36 -2.30 18.26 10.74
N ASN A 37 -1.23 18.81 11.32
CA ASN A 37 -0.54 18.21 12.47
C ASN A 37 -1.42 18.10 13.72
N HIS A 38 -2.48 18.90 13.84
CA HIS A 38 -3.46 18.76 14.92
C HIS A 38 -4.31 17.48 14.80
N PHE A 39 -4.56 17.02 13.57
CA PHE A 39 -5.33 15.80 13.29
C PHE A 39 -4.45 14.55 13.16
N LEU A 40 -3.14 14.72 13.02
CA LEU A 40 -2.20 13.61 13.01
C LEU A 40 -2.01 13.04 14.42
N SER A 41 -1.62 11.77 14.48
CA SER A 41 -1.17 11.15 15.74
C SER A 41 0.03 11.95 16.29
N PRO A 42 0.18 12.09 17.63
CA PRO A 42 1.17 12.97 18.25
C PRO A 42 2.61 12.78 17.78
N HIS A 43 2.96 11.58 17.33
CA HIS A 43 4.30 11.21 16.88
C HIS A 43 4.55 11.48 15.39
N TYR A 44 3.58 12.04 14.68
CA TYR A 44 3.68 12.35 13.26
C TYR A 44 3.48 13.84 13.03
N HIS A 45 4.34 14.41 12.20
CA HIS A 45 4.17 15.78 11.73
C HIS A 45 4.54 15.88 10.26
N ILE A 46 3.80 16.74 9.56
CA ILE A 46 4.04 17.09 8.17
C ILE A 46 4.79 18.42 8.13
N GLU A 47 5.79 18.48 7.26
CA GLU A 47 6.45 19.71 6.85
C GLU A 47 6.17 19.97 5.37
N LEU A 48 5.73 21.18 5.07
CA LEU A 48 5.45 21.66 3.72
C LEU A 48 6.50 22.71 3.34
N ALA A 49 6.95 22.68 2.09
CA ALA A 49 7.83 23.72 1.57
C ALA A 49 7.12 25.10 1.57
N ASP A 50 7.89 26.17 1.83
CA ASP A 50 7.36 27.54 1.93
C ASP A 50 6.91 28.12 0.57
N ASP A 51 7.43 27.58 -0.54
CA ASP A 51 7.29 28.08 -1.91
C ASP A 51 6.18 27.38 -2.73
N TRP A 52 5.11 26.96 -2.05
CA TRP A 52 3.95 26.35 -2.71
C TRP A 52 3.27 27.27 -3.73
N GLN A 53 2.67 26.70 -4.76
CA GLN A 53 1.95 27.46 -5.79
C GLN A 53 0.47 27.10 -5.73
N TRP A 54 -0.32 28.07 -5.27
CA TRP A 54 -1.77 27.91 -5.19
C TRP A 54 -2.42 28.40 -6.49
N GLU A 55 -3.05 27.47 -7.20
CA GLU A 55 -3.86 27.72 -8.38
C GLU A 55 -5.35 27.54 -8.06
N THR A 56 -6.24 28.04 -8.91
CA THR A 56 -7.68 27.92 -8.67
C THR A 56 -8.17 26.46 -8.70
N THR A 57 -7.51 25.64 -9.50
CA THR A 57 -7.80 24.23 -9.76
C THR A 57 -7.06 23.25 -8.85
N GLY A 58 -6.04 23.73 -8.12
CA GLY A 58 -5.11 22.86 -7.43
C GLY A 58 -3.99 23.57 -6.68
N LEU A 59 -3.12 22.76 -6.08
CA LEU A 59 -1.97 23.18 -5.32
C LEU A 59 -0.74 22.40 -5.78
N THR A 60 0.34 23.10 -6.08
CA THR A 60 1.64 22.49 -6.37
C THR A 60 2.59 22.71 -5.20
N LEU A 61 3.17 21.62 -4.72
CA LEU A 61 4.06 21.53 -3.57
C LEU A 61 5.43 21.01 -4.05
N PRO A 62 6.50 21.82 -3.96
CA PRO A 62 7.84 21.36 -4.33
C PRO A 62 8.32 20.19 -3.46
N GLU A 63 7.99 20.22 -2.17
CA GLU A 63 8.34 19.17 -1.22
C GLU A 63 7.31 19.06 -0.08
N LEU A 64 6.96 17.82 0.27
CA LEU A 64 6.17 17.44 1.42
C LEU A 64 6.87 16.32 2.16
N LYS A 65 7.16 16.52 3.44
CA LYS A 65 7.79 15.51 4.31
C LYS A 65 6.81 15.05 5.36
N VAL A 66 6.70 13.74 5.53
CA VAL A 66 6.08 13.13 6.71
C VAL A 66 7.20 12.69 7.63
N LYS A 67 7.22 13.22 8.84
CA LYS A 67 8.25 12.98 9.83
C LYS A 67 7.67 12.33 11.08
N THR A 68 8.50 11.54 11.72
CA THR A 68 8.33 11.12 13.10
C THR A 68 9.24 11.94 14.01
N ASP A 69 9.17 11.71 15.31
CA ASP A 69 10.08 12.33 16.29
C ASP A 69 11.56 12.04 16.00
N GLN A 70 11.87 10.98 15.25
CA GLN A 70 13.24 10.47 15.06
C GLN A 70 13.75 10.63 13.62
N CYS A 71 12.88 10.65 12.62
CA CYS A 71 13.30 10.58 11.22
C CYS A 71 12.24 11.14 10.26
N THR A 72 12.68 11.48 9.04
CA THR A 72 11.77 11.63 7.91
C THR A 72 11.37 10.25 7.43
N LEU A 73 10.07 9.93 7.57
CA LEU A 73 9.49 8.66 7.16
C LEU A 73 9.23 8.65 5.66
N VAL A 74 8.55 9.68 5.16
CA VAL A 74 8.21 9.84 3.74
C VAL A 74 8.69 11.19 3.25
N ASN A 75 9.28 11.24 2.07
CA ASN A 75 9.51 12.48 1.34
C ASN A 75 8.84 12.41 -0.03
N LEU A 76 7.98 13.39 -0.33
CA LEU A 76 7.30 13.56 -1.60
C LEU A 76 7.84 14.84 -2.26
N ASN A 77 8.28 14.74 -3.52
CA ASN A 77 8.79 15.86 -4.29
C ASN A 77 7.92 16.11 -5.52
N ASN A 78 7.74 17.40 -5.84
CA ASN A 78 6.88 17.90 -6.92
C ASN A 78 5.50 17.22 -6.89
N THR A 79 4.77 17.49 -5.82
CA THR A 79 3.42 17.00 -5.59
C THR A 79 2.41 18.00 -6.14
N GLN A 80 1.43 17.52 -6.90
CA GLN A 80 0.33 18.30 -7.41
C GLN A 80 -0.98 17.73 -6.87
N VAL A 81 -1.79 18.59 -6.28
CA VAL A 81 -3.12 18.26 -5.77
C VAL A 81 -4.16 18.98 -6.63
N THR A 82 -5.16 18.27 -7.13
CA THR A 82 -6.30 18.87 -7.85
C THR A 82 -7.62 18.55 -7.14
N TRP A 83 -8.61 19.45 -7.21
CA TRP A 83 -9.86 19.30 -6.43
C TRP A 83 -11.17 19.59 -7.19
N TRP A 84 -11.12 20.12 -8.41
CA TRP A 84 -12.35 20.42 -9.19
C TRP A 84 -12.72 19.23 -10.09
N ASN A 85 -13.31 18.19 -9.49
CA ASN A 85 -14.08 17.06 -10.03
C ASN A 85 -13.66 15.76 -9.33
N THR A 86 -12.47 15.27 -9.66
CA THR A 86 -11.78 14.17 -8.99
C THR A 86 -10.67 14.76 -8.12
N HIS A 87 -10.53 14.28 -6.89
CA HIS A 87 -9.40 14.66 -6.06
C HIS A 87 -8.17 13.90 -6.54
N SER A 88 -7.29 14.55 -7.31
CA SER A 88 -6.04 13.91 -7.74
C SER A 88 -4.87 14.30 -6.86
N LEU A 89 -3.99 13.35 -6.60
CA LEU A 89 -2.69 13.55 -5.98
C LEU A 89 -1.64 12.94 -6.92
N ASP A 90 -0.94 13.79 -7.66
CA ASP A 90 0.12 13.40 -8.57
C ASP A 90 1.47 13.73 -7.93
N VAL A 91 2.31 12.71 -7.74
CA VAL A 91 3.62 12.83 -7.10
C VAL A 91 4.69 12.41 -8.10
N GLU A 92 5.61 13.32 -8.40
CA GLU A 92 6.72 13.00 -9.31
C GLU A 92 7.69 12.00 -8.68
N LYS A 93 8.12 12.25 -7.44
CA LYS A 93 9.05 11.37 -6.72
C LYS A 93 8.62 11.20 -5.28
N ALA A 94 8.63 9.96 -4.80
CA ALA A 94 8.38 9.60 -3.42
C ALA A 94 9.50 8.70 -2.90
N SER A 95 9.86 8.87 -1.65
CA SER A 95 10.77 7.96 -0.95
C SER A 95 10.23 7.60 0.41
N LEU A 96 10.36 6.32 0.76
CA LEU A 96 10.03 5.78 2.07
C LEU A 96 11.32 5.34 2.76
N ASN A 97 11.52 5.75 4.00
CA ASN A 97 12.68 5.38 4.79
C ASN A 97 12.38 4.10 5.59
N TYR A 98 12.99 2.98 5.18
CA TYR A 98 12.73 1.68 5.80
C TYR A 98 13.20 1.62 7.25
N ASP A 99 14.41 2.10 7.55
CA ASP A 99 14.91 2.16 8.93
C ASP A 99 13.95 2.93 9.86
N CYS A 100 13.31 3.99 9.35
CA CYS A 100 12.33 4.77 10.10
C CYS A 100 11.08 3.95 10.48
N LEU A 101 10.69 2.96 9.66
CA LEU A 101 9.56 2.07 9.97
C LEU A 101 9.80 1.22 11.23
N THR A 102 11.06 0.88 11.50
CA THR A 102 11.41 0.06 12.67
C THR A 102 11.32 0.82 14.00
N HIS A 103 11.20 2.14 13.93
CA HIS A 103 11.10 3.04 15.06
C HIS A 103 9.70 3.64 15.24
N LEU A 104 8.71 3.16 14.46
CA LEU A 104 7.34 3.62 14.64
C LEU A 104 6.84 3.27 16.04
N PRO A 105 6.13 4.20 16.71
CA PRO A 105 5.55 3.91 18.02
C PRO A 105 4.61 2.72 17.90
N SER A 106 4.88 1.65 18.64
CA SER A 106 3.90 0.58 18.85
C SER A 106 2.88 1.13 19.85
N ASP A 107 1.84 1.77 19.32
CA ASP A 107 0.77 2.33 20.12
C ASP A 107 -0.11 1.16 20.64
N ASN A 108 0.42 0.40 21.61
CA ASN A 108 -0.24 -0.70 22.31
C ASN A 108 -1.40 -0.24 23.21
N ALA A 109 -1.76 1.06 23.16
CA ALA A 109 -2.92 1.56 23.86
C ALA A 109 -4.16 1.10 23.07
N GLU A 110 -5.00 0.29 23.71
CA GLU A 110 -6.32 -0.24 23.30
C GLU A 110 -7.19 0.75 22.50
N LYS A 111 -6.79 1.08 21.28
CA LYS A 111 -7.58 1.83 20.32
C LYS A 111 -8.23 0.78 19.44
N THR A 112 -9.56 0.74 19.46
CA THR A 112 -10.35 -0.06 18.53
C THR A 112 -9.76 0.12 17.13
N PRO A 113 -9.35 -0.97 16.45
CA PRO A 113 -8.82 -0.91 15.10
C PRO A 113 -9.75 -0.06 14.23
N PRO A 114 -9.20 0.76 13.31
CA PRO A 114 -10.02 1.60 12.48
C PRO A 114 -10.98 0.73 11.66
N ASN A 115 -12.28 0.94 11.85
CA ASN A 115 -13.30 0.17 11.14
C ASN A 115 -13.22 0.53 9.65
N LEU A 116 -12.91 -0.46 8.82
CA LEU A 116 -12.68 -0.22 7.40
C LEU A 116 -13.94 0.28 6.68
N THR A 117 -15.14 -0.12 7.11
CA THR A 117 -16.39 0.44 6.56
C THR A 117 -16.49 1.94 6.82
N ALA A 118 -16.11 2.40 8.02
CA ALA A 118 -16.11 3.83 8.34
C ALA A 118 -15.05 4.59 7.53
N LEU A 119 -13.84 4.03 7.39
CA LEU A 119 -12.78 4.60 6.54
C LEU A 119 -13.24 4.70 5.08
N TRP A 120 -13.78 3.61 4.55
CA TRP A 120 -14.23 3.51 3.16
C TRP A 120 -15.36 4.49 2.84
N ALA A 121 -16.31 4.66 3.77
CA ALA A 121 -17.41 5.61 3.62
C ALA A 121 -16.95 7.08 3.65
N ALA A 122 -15.77 7.37 4.20
CA ALA A 122 -15.20 8.71 4.27
C ALA A 122 -14.29 9.06 3.07
N LEU A 123 -13.91 8.08 2.24
CA LEU A 123 -13.03 8.31 1.09
C LEU A 123 -13.78 9.09 -0.01
N PRO A 124 -13.28 10.24 -0.46
CA PRO A 124 -13.80 10.90 -1.65
C PRO A 124 -13.34 10.17 -2.91
N ILE A 125 -14.06 10.32 -4.03
CA ILE A 125 -13.57 9.87 -5.34
C ILE A 125 -12.20 10.51 -5.60
N SER A 126 -11.17 9.69 -5.75
CA SER A 126 -9.79 10.13 -5.77
C SER A 126 -8.91 9.30 -6.69
N ASP A 127 -7.84 9.91 -7.17
CA ASP A 127 -6.81 9.32 -8.01
C ASP A 127 -5.45 9.69 -7.43
N VAL A 128 -4.59 8.71 -7.15
CA VAL A 128 -3.27 8.95 -6.55
C VAL A 128 -2.23 8.29 -7.44
N LYS A 129 -1.31 9.08 -7.98
CA LYS A 129 -0.24 8.60 -8.86
C LYS A 129 1.10 8.99 -8.31
N VAL A 130 2.00 8.02 -8.21
CA VAL A 130 3.40 8.23 -7.86
C VAL A 130 4.24 7.69 -9.00
N LYS A 131 4.97 8.55 -9.71
CA LYS A 131 5.71 8.12 -10.91
C LYS A 131 7.00 7.37 -10.58
N HIS A 132 7.69 7.84 -9.53
CA HIS A 132 8.96 7.29 -9.09
C HIS A 132 8.91 7.10 -7.57
N PHE A 133 8.85 5.87 -7.11
CA PHE A 133 8.85 5.49 -5.71
C PHE A 133 10.08 4.63 -5.42
N GLN A 134 10.80 4.98 -4.36
CA GLN A 134 11.99 4.25 -3.92
C GLN A 134 11.96 4.00 -2.41
N LEU A 135 12.39 2.80 -2.02
CA LEU A 135 12.66 2.49 -0.62
C LEU A 135 14.12 2.86 -0.32
N THR A 136 14.32 3.60 0.77
CA THR A 136 15.64 4.10 1.19
C THR A 136 16.03 3.51 2.54
N ASN A 137 17.33 3.50 2.84
CA ASN A 137 17.92 2.92 4.05
C ASN A 137 17.49 1.46 4.27
N THR A 138 17.76 0.61 3.29
CA THR A 138 17.36 -0.81 3.25
C THR A 138 18.50 -1.75 3.65
N GLU A 139 19.58 -1.25 4.25
CA GLU A 139 20.81 -2.00 4.56
C GLU A 139 20.57 -3.17 5.53
N ALA A 140 19.53 -3.07 6.37
CA ALA A 140 19.09 -4.15 7.24
C ALA A 140 18.54 -5.37 6.48
N LEU A 141 18.03 -5.17 5.26
CA LEU A 141 17.41 -6.20 4.41
C LEU A 141 18.47 -6.91 3.57
N LYS A 142 19.11 -7.92 4.15
CA LYS A 142 20.25 -8.61 3.52
C LYS A 142 19.87 -9.73 2.55
N GLN A 143 18.59 -10.00 2.34
CA GLN A 143 18.18 -11.11 1.48
C GLN A 143 18.40 -10.78 0.01
N ALA A 144 19.29 -11.54 -0.63
CA ALA A 144 19.66 -11.33 -2.04
C ALA A 144 18.45 -11.36 -2.98
N ALA A 145 17.46 -12.22 -2.70
CA ALA A 145 16.24 -12.33 -3.50
C ALA A 145 15.37 -11.05 -3.47
N LEU A 146 15.49 -10.22 -2.42
CA LEU A 146 14.73 -8.98 -2.30
C LEU A 146 15.42 -7.80 -2.97
N GLN A 147 16.74 -7.85 -3.15
CA GLN A 147 17.54 -6.73 -3.66
C GLN A 147 16.98 -6.12 -4.96
N PRO A 148 16.58 -6.89 -5.99
CA PRO A 148 16.02 -6.32 -7.21
C PRO A 148 14.78 -5.44 -6.96
N PHE A 149 13.94 -5.83 -6.00
CA PHE A 149 12.72 -5.12 -5.62
C PHE A 149 13.00 -3.88 -4.75
N LEU A 150 13.97 -3.99 -3.85
CA LEU A 150 14.37 -2.90 -2.94
C LEU A 150 15.03 -1.73 -3.68
N SER A 151 15.79 -2.03 -4.73
CA SER A 151 16.43 -1.02 -5.58
C SER A 151 15.59 -0.59 -6.78
N ALA A 152 14.39 -1.16 -6.95
CA ALA A 152 13.55 -0.83 -8.09
C ALA A 152 12.98 0.58 -7.96
N ASP A 153 12.77 1.21 -9.12
CA ASP A 153 12.02 2.44 -9.23
C ASP A 153 10.59 2.09 -9.61
N TRP A 154 9.66 2.37 -8.69
CA TRP A 154 8.28 1.94 -8.81
C TRP A 154 7.40 3.08 -9.29
N ALA A 155 6.47 2.80 -10.19
CA ALA A 155 5.30 3.67 -10.38
C ALA A 155 4.09 3.03 -9.69
N LEU A 156 3.33 3.84 -8.95
CA LEU A 156 2.18 3.41 -8.17
C LEU A 156 0.96 4.21 -8.60
N ASP A 157 -0.16 3.54 -8.77
CA ASP A 157 -1.46 4.16 -9.04
C ASP A 157 -2.49 3.60 -8.05
N ALA A 158 -3.28 4.48 -7.45
CA ALA A 158 -4.42 4.11 -6.64
C ALA A 158 -5.63 4.95 -7.05
N ASN A 159 -6.66 4.29 -7.59
CA ASN A 159 -7.87 4.93 -8.05
C ASN A 159 -9.08 4.46 -7.25
N TYR A 160 -9.78 5.38 -6.61
CA TYR A 160 -11.02 5.11 -5.91
C TYR A 160 -12.19 5.78 -6.62
N ASN A 161 -13.12 4.97 -7.14
CA ASN A 161 -14.26 5.45 -7.92
C ASN A 161 -15.56 5.62 -7.11
N GLY A 162 -15.50 5.44 -5.78
CA GLY A 162 -16.68 5.46 -4.89
C GLY A 162 -17.21 4.08 -4.52
N ASN A 163 -16.89 3.05 -5.31
CA ASN A 163 -17.35 1.68 -5.08
C ASN A 163 -16.18 0.68 -4.98
N GLN A 164 -15.06 0.97 -5.62
CA GLN A 164 -13.91 0.10 -5.73
C GLN A 164 -12.63 0.92 -5.64
N LEU A 165 -11.64 0.40 -4.93
CA LEU A 165 -10.26 0.89 -4.95
C LEU A 165 -9.45 -0.03 -5.86
N ALA A 166 -8.96 0.50 -6.97
CA ALA A 166 -7.97 -0.16 -7.82
C ALA A 166 -6.57 0.29 -7.40
N LEU A 167 -5.64 -0.66 -7.35
CA LEU A 167 -4.23 -0.46 -7.01
C LEU A 167 -3.37 -1.06 -8.12
N GLU A 168 -2.48 -0.26 -8.69
CA GLU A 168 -1.50 -0.71 -9.66
C GLU A 168 -0.10 -0.37 -9.17
N ALA A 169 0.83 -1.28 -9.38
CA ALA A 169 2.24 -1.04 -9.13
C ALA A 169 3.07 -1.65 -10.24
N GLN A 170 4.00 -0.87 -10.77
CA GLN A 170 4.89 -1.30 -11.83
C GLN A 170 6.33 -0.95 -11.49
N ALA A 171 7.26 -1.84 -11.83
CA ALA A 171 8.68 -1.56 -11.78
C ALA A 171 9.31 -2.07 -13.08
N ASN A 172 10.13 -1.22 -13.72
CA ASN A 172 10.84 -1.59 -14.94
C ASN A 172 12.25 -1.03 -14.90
N ASN A 173 13.19 -1.89 -14.53
CA ASN A 173 14.60 -1.58 -14.37
C ASN A 173 15.48 -2.74 -14.86
N ASP A 174 16.78 -2.52 -14.95
CA ASP A 174 17.73 -3.53 -15.44
C ASP A 174 17.67 -4.82 -14.60
N GLY A 175 16.99 -5.83 -15.14
CA GLY A 175 16.85 -7.15 -14.53
C GLY A 175 15.58 -7.40 -13.71
N LEU A 176 14.62 -6.46 -13.69
CA LEU A 176 13.30 -6.64 -13.09
C LEU A 176 12.22 -5.91 -13.91
N GLU A 177 11.22 -6.66 -14.38
CA GLU A 177 9.95 -6.16 -14.90
C GLU A 177 8.85 -6.71 -14.01
N LEU A 178 8.11 -5.85 -13.33
CA LEU A 178 7.00 -6.24 -12.48
C LEU A 178 5.78 -5.41 -12.83
N HIS A 179 4.64 -6.09 -12.93
CA HIS A 179 3.33 -5.46 -13.04
C HIS A 179 2.37 -6.11 -12.04
N HIS A 180 1.83 -5.30 -11.14
CA HIS A 180 0.84 -5.68 -10.15
C HIS A 180 -0.43 -4.88 -10.38
N GLN A 181 -1.56 -5.56 -10.31
CA GLN A 181 -2.88 -4.95 -10.29
C GLN A 181 -3.71 -5.65 -9.23
N SER A 182 -4.43 -4.88 -8.41
CA SER A 182 -5.40 -5.43 -7.48
C SER A 182 -6.58 -4.49 -7.27
N THR A 183 -7.69 -5.05 -6.81
CA THR A 183 -8.89 -4.28 -6.52
C THR A 183 -9.47 -4.68 -5.18
N VAL A 184 -9.93 -3.70 -4.41
CA VAL A 184 -10.67 -3.89 -3.17
C VAL A 184 -12.10 -3.39 -3.38
N THR A 185 -13.07 -4.26 -3.16
CA THR A 185 -14.50 -3.96 -3.35
C THR A 185 -15.28 -4.39 -2.11
N PRO A 186 -16.00 -3.49 -1.42
CA PRO A 186 -16.97 -3.86 -0.40
C PRO A 186 -18.23 -4.46 -1.03
N GLN A 187 -18.65 -5.62 -0.54
CA GLN A 187 -19.90 -6.28 -0.90
C GLN A 187 -20.54 -6.87 0.37
N ASP A 188 -21.76 -6.43 0.69
CA ASP A 188 -22.54 -6.94 1.81
C ASP A 188 -21.81 -6.91 3.18
N GLY A 189 -20.98 -5.90 3.40
CA GLY A 189 -20.19 -5.74 4.63
C GLY A 189 -18.88 -6.54 4.67
N ILE A 190 -18.56 -7.27 3.60
CA ILE A 190 -17.30 -8.00 3.42
C ILE A 190 -16.47 -7.28 2.34
N PHE A 191 -15.18 -7.12 2.58
CA PHE A 191 -14.26 -6.56 1.60
C PHE A 191 -13.60 -7.68 0.82
N GLN A 192 -13.73 -7.65 -0.50
CA GLN A 192 -13.10 -8.59 -1.41
C GLN A 192 -11.86 -7.92 -2.02
N TRP A 193 -10.69 -8.51 -1.81
CA TRP A 193 -9.45 -8.09 -2.43
C TRP A 193 -8.97 -9.15 -3.39
N THR A 194 -8.85 -8.78 -4.65
CA THR A 194 -8.38 -9.67 -5.72
C THR A 194 -7.24 -9.00 -6.45
N GLY A 195 -6.27 -9.78 -6.91
CA GLY A 195 -5.15 -9.21 -7.65
C GLY A 195 -4.27 -10.23 -8.35
N SER A 196 -3.40 -9.70 -9.19
CA SER A 196 -2.38 -10.45 -9.90
C SER A 196 -1.07 -9.69 -9.94
N SER A 197 0.05 -10.40 -9.89
CA SER A 197 1.39 -9.84 -10.09
C SER A 197 2.14 -10.70 -11.07
N GLU A 198 2.69 -10.10 -12.12
CA GLU A 198 3.58 -10.73 -13.08
C GLU A 198 4.98 -10.18 -12.83
N ILE A 199 5.96 -11.05 -12.70
CA ILE A 199 7.34 -10.69 -12.37
C ILE A 199 8.26 -11.41 -13.34
N LYS A 200 9.08 -10.65 -14.06
CA LYS A 200 10.18 -11.17 -14.87
C LYS A 200 11.50 -10.65 -14.31
N GLN A 201 12.48 -11.55 -14.21
CA GLN A 201 13.83 -11.21 -13.78
C GLN A 201 14.86 -11.71 -14.79
N ALA A 202 16.10 -11.22 -14.65
CA ALA A 202 17.22 -11.65 -15.48
C ALA A 202 17.38 -13.19 -15.52
N GLY A 203 17.75 -13.71 -16.70
CA GLY A 203 17.97 -15.15 -16.91
C GLY A 203 16.68 -15.95 -17.12
N ASP A 204 15.71 -15.37 -17.83
CA ASP A 204 14.42 -16.00 -18.19
C ASP A 204 13.60 -16.49 -16.97
N LYS A 205 13.75 -15.81 -15.83
CA LYS A 205 13.00 -16.11 -14.60
C LYS A 205 11.65 -15.41 -14.65
N THR A 206 10.57 -16.15 -14.48
CA THR A 206 9.22 -15.59 -14.41
C THR A 206 8.46 -16.10 -13.19
N TYR A 207 7.64 -15.24 -12.60
CA TYR A 207 6.77 -15.56 -11.48
C TYR A 207 5.42 -14.90 -11.67
N ASP A 208 4.35 -15.66 -11.46
CA ASP A 208 2.99 -15.17 -11.58
C ASP A 208 2.26 -15.45 -10.27
N LEU A 209 1.73 -14.40 -9.65
CA LEU A 209 0.92 -14.46 -8.46
C LEU A 209 -0.51 -14.08 -8.83
N GLN A 210 -1.49 -14.85 -8.40
CA GLN A 210 -2.90 -14.47 -8.40
C GLN A 210 -3.46 -14.72 -7.02
N PHE A 211 -4.28 -13.82 -6.51
CA PHE A 211 -4.90 -14.01 -5.21
C PHE A 211 -6.32 -13.45 -5.15
N SER A 212 -7.08 -14.00 -4.23
CA SER A 212 -8.35 -13.45 -3.76
C SER A 212 -8.44 -13.64 -2.25
N ALA A 213 -8.94 -12.65 -1.53
CA ALA A 213 -9.14 -12.72 -0.09
C ALA A 213 -10.38 -11.92 0.31
N ASN A 214 -11.12 -12.43 1.27
CA ASN A 214 -12.27 -11.75 1.86
C ASN A 214 -11.99 -11.46 3.33
N PHE A 215 -12.15 -10.22 3.74
CA PHE A 215 -11.95 -9.79 5.12
C PHE A 215 -13.16 -9.01 5.62
N GLU A 216 -13.39 -9.13 6.92
CA GLU A 216 -14.34 -8.30 7.63
C GLU A 216 -13.80 -6.86 7.74
N PRO A 217 -14.66 -5.88 8.11
CA PRO A 217 -14.22 -4.51 8.33
C PRO A 217 -13.21 -4.34 9.46
N ASP A 218 -13.09 -5.34 10.33
CA ASP A 218 -12.10 -5.40 11.41
C ASP A 218 -10.78 -5.99 10.89
N LEU A 219 -9.83 -5.10 10.60
CA LEU A 219 -8.50 -5.47 10.12
C LEU A 219 -7.62 -6.18 11.16
N SER A 220 -8.07 -6.33 12.41
CA SER A 220 -7.36 -7.16 13.40
C SER A 220 -7.63 -8.66 13.20
N GLN A 221 -8.62 -9.01 12.39
CA GLN A 221 -8.98 -10.39 12.10
C GLN A 221 -8.34 -10.84 10.79
N LEU A 222 -7.89 -12.10 10.77
CA LEU A 222 -7.42 -12.73 9.53
C LEU A 222 -8.55 -12.77 8.49
N PRO A 223 -8.23 -12.73 7.19
CA PRO A 223 -9.23 -12.91 6.15
C PRO A 223 -10.01 -14.21 6.36
N GLN A 224 -11.34 -14.14 6.30
CA GLN A 224 -12.21 -15.30 6.50
C GLN A 224 -12.02 -16.37 5.42
N GLN A 225 -11.62 -15.97 4.22
CA GLN A 225 -11.34 -16.91 3.15
C GLN A 225 -10.36 -16.29 2.17
N GLY A 226 -9.65 -17.14 1.45
CA GLY A 226 -8.83 -16.68 0.35
C GLY A 226 -8.20 -17.82 -0.43
N ASN A 227 -7.67 -17.44 -1.58
CA ASN A 227 -6.96 -18.31 -2.49
C ASN A 227 -5.74 -17.56 -3.00
N VAL A 228 -4.61 -18.25 -3.08
CA VAL A 228 -3.37 -17.76 -3.67
C VAL A 228 -2.87 -18.83 -4.63
N LEU A 229 -2.59 -18.43 -5.86
CA LEU A 229 -1.94 -19.22 -6.88
C LEU A 229 -0.62 -18.55 -7.22
N PHE A 230 0.47 -19.25 -7.00
CA PHE A 230 1.82 -18.79 -7.33
C PHE A 230 2.47 -19.77 -8.29
N ASN A 231 2.77 -19.30 -9.50
CA ASN A 231 3.52 -20.05 -10.49
C ASN A 231 4.93 -19.49 -10.58
N TRP A 232 5.91 -20.37 -10.79
CA TRP A 232 7.26 -19.94 -11.09
C TRP A 232 7.85 -20.73 -12.25
N ASN A 233 8.75 -20.07 -12.95
CA ASN A 233 9.70 -20.64 -13.87
C ASN A 233 11.05 -20.00 -13.58
N ASN A 234 11.93 -20.73 -12.89
CA ASN A 234 13.25 -20.26 -12.54
C ASN A 234 14.26 -21.40 -12.71
N PRO A 235 15.16 -21.32 -13.71
CA PRO A 235 16.14 -22.37 -13.99
C PRO A 235 17.16 -22.59 -12.87
N GLU A 236 17.28 -21.67 -11.92
CA GLU A 236 18.20 -21.79 -10.77
C GLU A 236 17.59 -22.55 -9.58
N LEU A 237 16.29 -22.85 -9.60
CA LEU A 237 15.64 -23.64 -8.57
C LEU A 237 15.75 -25.14 -8.86
N ALA A 238 15.77 -25.95 -7.80
CA ALA A 238 15.77 -27.41 -7.93
C ALA A 238 14.54 -27.93 -8.69
N VAL A 239 13.38 -27.30 -8.47
CA VAL A 239 12.16 -27.46 -9.26
C VAL A 239 12.07 -26.24 -10.15
N THR A 240 12.47 -26.40 -11.41
CA THR A 240 12.64 -25.27 -12.33
C THR A 240 11.31 -24.63 -12.68
N LYS A 241 10.24 -25.42 -12.83
CA LYS A 241 8.88 -24.94 -13.06
C LYS A 241 7.92 -25.58 -12.08
N GLY A 242 7.16 -24.78 -11.36
CA GLY A 242 6.21 -25.29 -10.39
C GLY A 242 5.07 -24.34 -10.08
N GLU A 243 4.16 -24.85 -9.27
CA GLU A 243 2.94 -24.18 -8.83
C GLU A 243 2.78 -24.39 -7.33
N ALA A 244 2.39 -23.34 -6.61
CA ALA A 244 1.94 -23.38 -5.23
C ALA A 244 0.53 -22.80 -5.14
N LYS A 245 -0.39 -23.56 -4.56
CA LYS A 245 -1.78 -23.19 -4.31
C LYS A 245 -2.02 -23.18 -2.81
N VAL A 246 -2.51 -22.06 -2.30
CA VAL A 246 -2.97 -21.92 -0.92
C VAL A 246 -4.44 -21.55 -0.96
N SER A 247 -5.29 -22.28 -0.25
CA SER A 247 -6.68 -21.90 -0.05
C SER A 247 -7.07 -22.07 1.40
N TRP A 248 -7.96 -21.20 1.90
CA TRP A 248 -8.46 -21.31 3.26
C TRP A 248 -9.88 -20.80 3.41
N GLN A 249 -10.54 -21.30 4.44
CA GLN A 249 -11.84 -20.84 4.92
C GLN A 249 -11.88 -20.93 6.44
N GLY A 250 -12.16 -19.81 7.09
CA GLY A 250 -11.97 -19.64 8.53
C GLY A 250 -10.51 -19.88 8.91
N THR A 251 -10.30 -20.74 9.89
CA THR A 251 -8.96 -21.13 10.34
C THR A 251 -8.36 -22.24 9.50
N ASP A 252 -9.14 -23.02 8.76
CA ASP A 252 -8.64 -24.20 8.06
C ASP A 252 -8.18 -23.85 6.65
N GLY A 253 -7.05 -24.40 6.23
CA GLY A 253 -6.53 -24.21 4.88
C GLY A 253 -5.75 -25.40 4.35
N GLN A 254 -5.45 -25.34 3.07
CA GLN A 254 -4.69 -26.34 2.33
C GLN A 254 -3.58 -25.66 1.54
N LEU A 255 -2.38 -26.22 1.62
CA LEU A 255 -1.25 -25.87 0.78
C LEU A 255 -0.92 -27.05 -0.13
N ASN A 256 -0.97 -26.80 -1.42
CA ASN A 256 -0.58 -27.73 -2.45
C ASN A 256 0.59 -27.16 -3.26
N VAL A 257 1.59 -27.98 -3.55
CA VAL A 257 2.75 -27.61 -4.35
C VAL A 257 3.06 -28.70 -5.35
N GLN A 258 3.29 -28.33 -6.61
CA GLN A 258 3.51 -29.26 -7.71
C GLN A 258 4.76 -28.89 -8.51
N ASP A 259 5.49 -29.93 -8.94
CA ASP A 259 6.47 -29.83 -10.00
C ASP A 259 5.74 -29.98 -11.33
N LEU A 260 5.69 -28.90 -12.11
CA LEU A 260 4.99 -28.89 -13.39
C LEU A 260 5.82 -29.51 -14.52
N THR A 261 7.14 -29.68 -14.34
CA THR A 261 8.00 -30.36 -15.30
C THR A 261 7.89 -31.87 -15.17
N ALA A 262 7.89 -32.39 -13.94
CA ALA A 262 7.72 -33.82 -13.65
C ALA A 262 6.25 -34.25 -13.56
N ASN A 263 5.32 -33.29 -13.51
CA ASN A 263 3.89 -33.50 -13.26
C ASN A 263 3.65 -34.33 -11.99
N SER A 264 4.34 -33.97 -10.91
CA SER A 264 4.32 -34.69 -9.64
C SER A 264 4.02 -33.77 -8.46
N PRO A 265 3.16 -34.19 -7.51
CA PRO A 265 2.92 -33.43 -6.29
C PRO A 265 4.18 -33.44 -5.42
N LEU A 266 4.59 -32.27 -4.94
CA LEU A 266 5.73 -32.09 -4.04
C LEU A 266 5.28 -31.97 -2.58
N LEU A 267 4.18 -31.25 -2.36
CA LEU A 267 3.62 -31.00 -1.04
C LEU A 267 2.10 -30.95 -1.13
N ASP A 268 1.44 -31.61 -0.20
CA ASP A 268 0.01 -31.47 0.00
C ASP A 268 -0.29 -31.57 1.49
N VAL A 269 -0.52 -30.42 2.12
CA VAL A 269 -0.64 -30.32 3.58
C VAL A 269 -1.80 -29.43 4.00
N PRO A 270 -2.67 -29.90 4.89
CA PRO A 270 -3.60 -29.02 5.58
C PRO A 270 -2.83 -28.16 6.60
N PHE A 271 -3.33 -26.96 6.83
CA PHE A 271 -2.84 -26.06 7.86
C PHE A 271 -4.00 -25.40 8.59
N ILE A 272 -3.72 -24.90 9.80
CA ILE A 272 -4.68 -24.18 10.62
C ILE A 272 -4.07 -22.83 11.02
N PHE A 273 -4.77 -21.73 10.74
CA PHE A 273 -4.46 -20.43 11.30
C PHE A 273 -4.77 -20.41 12.80
N THR A 274 -3.76 -20.09 13.58
CA THR A 274 -3.84 -19.85 15.01
C THR A 274 -3.54 -18.37 15.29
N LYS A 275 -3.78 -17.93 16.53
CA LYS A 275 -3.42 -16.56 16.95
C LYS A 275 -1.92 -16.28 16.86
N ASP A 276 -1.10 -17.31 16.95
CA ASP A 276 0.37 -17.20 16.99
C ASP A 276 1.04 -17.48 15.64
N GLY A 277 0.28 -17.91 14.63
CA GLY A 277 0.79 -18.24 13.30
C GLY A 277 0.06 -19.42 12.65
N VAL A 278 0.75 -20.15 11.77
CA VAL A 278 0.19 -21.30 11.05
C VAL A 278 0.66 -22.60 11.69
N ASP A 279 -0.28 -23.46 12.07
CA ASP A 279 0.00 -24.82 12.54
C ASP A 279 -0.21 -25.82 11.39
N ILE A 280 0.73 -26.74 11.19
CA ILE A 280 0.68 -27.79 10.17
C ILE A 280 0.75 -29.13 10.91
N SER A 281 -0.42 -29.73 11.13
CA SER A 281 -0.56 -30.90 12.00
C SER A 281 -0.06 -32.21 11.37
N TRP A 282 -0.16 -32.37 10.05
CA TRP A 282 0.30 -33.54 9.30
C TRP A 282 0.43 -33.20 7.80
N GLY A 283 1.21 -33.98 7.04
CA GLY A 283 1.44 -33.68 5.63
C GLY A 283 2.17 -34.75 4.83
N SER A 284 1.87 -34.85 3.53
CA SER A 284 2.59 -35.73 2.62
C SER A 284 3.76 -34.97 1.97
N PHE A 285 4.98 -35.30 2.38
CA PHE A 285 6.21 -34.78 1.78
C PHE A 285 6.70 -35.79 0.76
N ILE A 286 6.41 -35.55 -0.52
CA ILE A 286 6.77 -36.50 -1.58
C ILE A 286 8.05 -35.99 -2.25
N GLY A 287 9.19 -36.40 -1.69
CA GLY A 287 10.49 -36.35 -2.34
C GLY A 287 11.06 -34.96 -2.62
N LEU A 288 11.69 -34.32 -1.63
CA LEU A 288 12.93 -33.51 -1.74
C LEU A 288 13.16 -32.76 -0.41
N SER A 289 14.23 -33.11 0.31
CA SER A 289 14.68 -32.40 1.51
C SER A 289 15.15 -30.96 1.25
N ILE A 290 15.37 -30.59 -0.02
CA ILE A 290 15.92 -29.30 -0.45
C ILE A 290 14.81 -28.29 -0.83
N ALA A 291 13.69 -28.77 -1.40
CA ALA A 291 12.54 -27.93 -1.72
C ALA A 291 11.89 -27.34 -0.45
N ILE A 292 11.93 -28.07 0.67
CA ILE A 292 11.36 -27.65 1.96
C ILE A 292 12.00 -26.36 2.49
N ASN A 293 13.30 -26.11 2.28
CA ASN A 293 13.95 -24.89 2.78
C ASN A 293 13.56 -23.65 1.97
N GLN A 294 13.42 -23.79 0.64
CA GLN A 294 12.95 -22.71 -0.24
C GLN A 294 11.47 -22.43 -0.03
N LEU A 295 10.67 -23.48 0.21
CA LEU A 295 9.26 -23.34 0.52
C LEU A 295 9.02 -22.81 1.94
N LYS A 296 9.85 -23.15 2.93
CA LYS A 296 9.83 -22.52 4.26
C LYS A 296 10.19 -21.05 4.19
N ALA A 297 11.11 -20.66 3.30
CA ALA A 297 11.35 -19.26 3.04
C ALA A 297 10.09 -18.62 2.42
N PHE A 298 9.53 -19.19 1.34
CA PHE A 298 8.34 -18.64 0.69
C PHE A 298 7.10 -18.55 1.61
N LEU A 299 6.75 -19.64 2.31
CA LEU A 299 5.65 -19.68 3.27
C LEU A 299 5.95 -18.83 4.50
N GLY A 300 7.17 -18.88 5.01
CA GLY A 300 7.61 -18.01 6.09
C GLY A 300 7.45 -16.54 5.71
N TYR A 301 7.79 -16.15 4.48
CA TYR A 301 7.57 -14.80 3.96
C TYR A 301 6.09 -14.51 3.73
N LEU A 302 5.33 -15.37 3.05
CA LEU A 302 3.90 -15.18 2.78
C LEU A 302 3.11 -15.01 4.09
N PHE A 303 3.36 -15.88 5.08
CA PHE A 303 2.69 -15.83 6.37
C PHE A 303 3.24 -14.75 7.29
N THR A 304 4.54 -14.42 7.27
CA THR A 304 5.07 -13.27 8.05
C THR A 304 4.59 -11.94 7.47
N VAL A 305 4.41 -11.82 6.15
CA VAL A 305 3.84 -10.63 5.50
C VAL A 305 2.36 -10.50 5.87
N LEU A 306 1.59 -11.59 5.81
CA LEU A 306 0.21 -11.62 6.29
C LEU A 306 0.10 -11.41 7.81
N GLN A 307 1.10 -11.78 8.61
CA GLN A 307 1.05 -11.61 10.06
C GLN A 307 1.49 -10.20 10.49
N LYS A 308 2.54 -9.63 9.87
CA LYS A 308 2.98 -8.25 10.16
C LYS A 308 2.01 -7.18 9.67
N ALA A 309 1.21 -7.48 8.64
CA ALA A 309 0.14 -6.58 8.20
C ALA A 309 -1.08 -6.57 9.16
N TYR A 310 -1.19 -7.55 10.07
CA TYR A 310 -2.38 -7.74 10.93
C TYR A 310 -2.06 -7.75 12.45
N CYS A 311 -0.80 -7.72 12.86
CA CYS A 311 -0.38 -7.76 14.27
C CYS A 311 0.52 -6.58 14.70
N HIS A 312 0.39 -5.43 14.05
CA HIS A 312 0.99 -4.16 14.51
C HIS A 312 0.00 -3.01 14.45
#